data_AF-A0A6L6UFZ9-F1
#
_entry.id   AF-A0A6L6UFZ9-F1
#
_cell.length_a   1.000
_cell.length_b   1.000
_cell.length_c   1.000
_cell.angle_alpha   90.00
_cell.angle_beta   90.00
_cell.angle_gamma   90.00
#
_symmetry.space_group_name_H-M   'P 1'
#
loop_
_entity.id
_entity.type
_entity.pdbx_description
1 polymer ?
#
loop_
_entity_poly.entity_id
_entity_poly.type
_entity_poly.pdbx_seq_one_letter_code
_entity_poly.pdbx_strand_id
1 'polypeptide(L)'
;MFYYLIVALQAFCIYHVYKNHKPYYWFFLIFFIPVIGSIIYIITEVYNKNDADKIQNELTSIINPTKKIKDLEKKLEFSDTYTNRIDLADAYFAINDMPNAINQYKQTLKDRSQNNLYAHQQLILCYFKLQDYAGVLDSVEVIKSKPEFNASKQQFCYGLALKELGQLEQAEAQLRQIDRPYSNYNERLELAKFFIENNRTAEGKDLLNEISEESKHMTKPNQRLYRSTITEVERLLKSL
;
A
#
# COMPACT_ATOMS: atom_id res chain seq x y z
N MET A 1 15.56 46.79 5.10
CA MET A 1 15.29 45.38 4.76
C MET A 1 14.37 44.68 5.76
N PHE A 2 14.63 44.71 7.07
CA PHE A 2 13.81 44.02 8.09
C PHE A 2 12.33 44.44 8.13
N TYR A 3 12.02 45.70 7.86
CA TYR A 3 10.64 46.21 7.84
C TYR A 3 9.74 45.48 6.84
N TYR A 4 10.22 45.23 5.62
CA TYR A 4 9.44 44.51 4.60
C TYR A 4 9.16 43.06 4.97
N LEU A 5 10.09 42.42 5.70
CA LEU A 5 9.93 41.06 6.18
C LEU A 5 8.83 40.98 7.26
N ILE A 6 8.78 41.98 8.15
CA ILE A 6 7.72 42.09 9.17
C ILE A 6 6.36 42.30 8.51
N VAL A 7 6.27 43.17 7.51
CA VAL A 7 5.01 43.42 6.77
C VAL A 7 4.56 42.18 6.00
N ALA A 8 5.48 41.47 5.35
CA ALA A 8 5.17 40.20 4.66
C ALA A 8 4.66 39.13 5.64
N LEU A 9 5.27 39.03 6.82
CA LEU A 9 4.86 38.10 7.88
C LEU A 9 3.46 38.42 8.40
N GLN A 10 3.16 39.69 8.65
CA GLN A 10 1.83 40.12 9.09
C GLN A 10 0.77 39.83 8.02
N ALA A 11 1.05 40.15 6.75
CA ALA A 11 0.13 39.89 5.64
C ALA A 11 -0.18 38.40 5.53
N PHE A 12 0.83 37.53 5.67
CA PHE A 12 0.66 36.09 5.72
C PHE A 12 -0.24 35.66 6.90
N CYS A 13 0.02 36.15 8.11
CA CYS A 13 -0.75 35.79 9.29
C CYS A 13 -2.21 36.23 9.16
N ILE A 14 -2.46 37.46 8.71
CA ILE A 14 -3.80 38.02 8.47
C ILE A 14 -4.56 37.22 7.41
N TYR A 15 -3.90 36.86 6.30
CA TYR A 15 -4.48 36.00 5.27
C TYR A 15 -4.88 34.63 5.86
N HIS A 16 -4.03 34.04 6.69
CA HIS A 16 -4.31 32.77 7.34
C HIS A 16 -5.46 32.86 8.35
N VAL A 17 -5.57 33.95 9.11
CA VAL A 17 -6.71 34.21 10.03
C VAL A 17 -8.01 34.27 9.23
N TYR A 18 -8.02 35.05 8.14
CA TYR A 18 -9.18 35.22 7.26
C TYR A 18 -9.62 33.91 6.61
N LYS A 19 -8.69 33.18 6.00
CA LYS A 19 -8.97 31.92 5.30
C LYS A 19 -9.49 30.82 6.22
N ASN A 20 -9.00 30.76 7.46
CA ASN A 20 -9.33 29.68 8.41
C ASN A 20 -10.39 30.09 9.44
N HIS A 21 -11.10 31.21 9.22
CA HIS A 21 -12.15 31.74 10.09
C HIS A 21 -11.76 31.77 11.57
N LYS A 22 -10.53 32.20 11.86
CA LYS A 22 -10.04 32.29 13.25
C LYS A 22 -10.69 33.47 13.98
N PRO A 23 -10.77 33.41 15.33
CA PRO A 23 -11.41 34.46 16.11
C PRO A 23 -10.86 35.86 15.81
N TYR A 24 -11.75 36.85 15.73
CA TYR A 24 -11.42 38.20 15.29
C TYR A 24 -10.36 38.91 16.15
N TYR A 25 -10.18 38.52 17.42
CA TYR A 25 -9.15 39.09 18.29
C TYR A 25 -7.72 38.89 17.76
N TRP A 26 -7.49 37.87 16.93
CA TRP A 26 -6.18 37.63 16.30
C TRP A 26 -5.78 38.73 15.32
N PHE A 27 -6.74 39.31 14.58
CA PHE A 27 -6.45 40.45 13.70
C PHE A 27 -5.91 41.63 14.51
N PHE A 28 -6.54 41.95 15.65
CA PHE A 28 -6.11 43.03 16.52
C PHE A 28 -4.72 42.75 17.12
N LEU A 29 -4.48 41.51 17.57
CA LEU A 29 -3.19 41.13 18.18
C LEU A 29 -2.02 41.18 17.19
N ILE A 30 -2.23 40.73 15.94
CA ILE A 30 -1.21 40.79 14.88
C ILE A 30 -0.99 42.22 14.38
N PHE A 31 -2.03 43.06 14.37
CA PHE A 31 -1.94 44.44 13.88
C PHE A 31 -1.25 45.38 14.88
N PHE A 32 -1.61 45.32 16.17
CA PHE A 32 -1.06 46.20 17.21
C PHE A 32 0.29 45.74 17.77
N ILE A 33 0.61 44.45 17.65
CA ILE A 33 1.91 43.91 18.09
C ILE A 33 2.54 43.10 16.94
N PRO A 34 3.08 43.76 15.90
CA PRO A 34 3.45 43.14 14.62
C PRO A 34 4.33 41.88 14.71
N VAL A 35 5.43 41.97 15.44
CA VAL A 35 6.44 40.90 15.48
C VAL A 35 5.99 39.80 16.43
N ILE A 36 5.72 40.16 17.69
CA ILE A 36 5.38 39.20 18.74
C ILE A 36 4.01 38.55 18.47
N GLY A 37 3.02 39.31 18.00
CA GLY A 37 1.70 38.80 17.67
C GLY A 37 1.71 37.81 16.50
N SER A 38 2.53 38.07 15.48
CA SER A 38 2.73 37.13 14.36
C SER A 38 3.41 35.83 14.81
N ILE A 39 4.45 35.92 15.67
CA ILE A 39 5.16 34.74 16.19
C ILE A 39 4.22 33.87 17.04
N ILE A 40 3.48 34.49 17.97
CA ILE A 40 2.52 33.77 18.82
C ILE A 40 1.48 33.07 17.94
N TYR A 41 0.89 33.79 16.98
CA TYR A 41 -0.12 33.23 16.09
C TYR A 41 0.39 32.05 15.27
N ILE A 42 1.62 32.14 14.73
CA ILE A 42 2.22 31.05 13.98
C ILE A 42 2.36 29.80 14.87
N ILE A 43 2.90 29.96 16.06
CA ILE A 43 3.13 28.83 16.98
C ILE A 43 1.79 28.21 17.43
N THR A 44 0.78 29.02 17.74
CA THR A 44 -0.46 28.52 18.37
C THR A 44 -1.55 28.14 17.38
N GLU A 45 -1.60 28.74 16.19
CA GLU A 45 -2.75 28.59 15.27
C GLU A 45 -2.37 28.07 13.89
N VAL A 46 -1.11 28.20 13.49
CA VAL A 46 -0.56 27.63 12.25
C VAL A 46 0.08 26.27 12.53
N TYR A 47 0.92 26.18 13.57
CA TYR A 47 1.57 24.91 13.94
C TYR A 47 0.68 23.97 14.77
N ASN A 48 -0.24 24.50 15.58
CA ASN A 48 -0.95 23.70 16.59
C ASN A 48 -2.34 23.17 16.14
N LYS A 49 -2.60 23.01 14.84
CA LYS A 49 -3.82 22.33 14.37
C LYS A 49 -3.47 21.10 13.54
N ASN A 50 -3.63 19.94 14.19
CA ASN A 50 -3.96 18.63 13.61
C ASN A 50 -2.94 17.95 12.70
N ASP A 51 -1.84 18.61 12.34
CA ASP A 51 -0.79 17.99 11.54
C ASP A 51 0.30 17.36 12.39
N ALA A 52 0.58 17.80 13.62
CA ALA A 52 1.63 17.17 14.44
C ALA A 52 1.31 15.70 14.77
N ASP A 53 0.08 15.37 15.19
CA ASP A 53 -0.29 13.98 15.54
C ASP A 53 -0.56 13.08 14.31
N LYS A 54 -0.98 13.64 13.17
CA LYS A 54 -1.15 12.87 11.92
C LYS A 54 0.15 12.70 11.15
N ILE A 55 0.96 13.75 11.07
CA ILE A 55 2.30 13.70 10.48
C ILE A 55 3.19 12.83 11.35
N GLN A 56 3.12 12.85 12.69
CA GLN A 56 3.97 11.97 13.50
C GLN A 56 3.56 10.50 13.39
N ASN A 57 2.27 10.16 13.25
CA ASN A 57 1.86 8.76 13.04
C ASN A 57 2.17 8.23 11.62
N GLU A 58 2.15 9.08 10.59
CA GLU A 58 2.57 8.69 9.24
C GLU A 58 4.11 8.76 9.04
N LEU A 59 4.80 9.79 9.56
CA LEU A 59 6.27 9.90 9.49
C LEU A 59 7.00 8.93 10.41
N THR A 60 6.51 8.57 11.59
CA THR A 60 7.25 7.61 12.45
C THR A 60 7.32 6.22 11.83
N SER A 61 6.32 5.84 11.02
CA SER A 61 6.35 4.59 10.25
C SER A 61 7.43 4.57 9.16
N ILE A 62 7.78 5.75 8.62
CA ILE A 62 8.81 5.93 7.59
C ILE A 62 10.19 6.16 8.24
N ILE A 63 10.25 6.79 9.42
CA ILE A 63 11.49 7.20 10.08
C ILE A 63 12.08 6.09 10.97
N ASN A 64 11.27 5.20 11.55
CA ASN A 64 11.80 4.06 12.30
C ASN A 64 10.82 2.88 12.35
N PRO A 65 10.70 2.09 11.27
CA PRO A 65 9.88 0.88 11.25
C PRO A 65 10.21 -0.09 12.40
N THR A 66 11.47 -0.12 12.86
CA THR A 66 11.92 -0.95 13.97
C THR A 66 11.32 -0.50 15.32
N LYS A 67 11.07 0.80 15.53
CA LYS A 67 10.40 1.28 16.74
C LYS A 67 8.96 0.79 16.81
N LYS A 68 8.22 0.87 15.69
CA LYS A 68 6.83 0.39 15.61
C LYS A 68 6.75 -1.10 15.97
N ILE A 69 7.67 -1.91 15.45
CA ILE A 69 7.73 -3.35 15.77
C ILE A 69 7.98 -3.55 17.27
N LYS A 70 8.97 -2.88 17.86
CA LYS A 70 9.26 -2.97 19.30
C LYS A 70 8.07 -2.57 20.18
N ASP A 71 7.33 -1.54 19.78
CA ASP A 71 6.15 -1.10 20.51
C ASP A 71 5.01 -2.13 20.42
N LEU A 72 4.84 -2.78 19.27
CA LEU A 72 3.88 -3.86 19.06
C LEU A 72 4.28 -5.17 19.76
N GLU A 73 5.57 -5.50 19.80
CA GLU A 73 6.11 -6.62 20.59
C GLU A 73 5.76 -6.44 22.07
N LYS A 74 6.03 -5.26 22.65
CA LYS A 74 5.65 -4.93 24.03
C LYS A 74 4.14 -5.00 24.27
N LYS A 75 3.34 -4.51 23.31
CA LYS A 75 1.88 -4.56 23.38
C LYS A 75 1.38 -6.00 23.42
N LEU A 76 2.01 -6.88 22.63
CA LEU A 76 1.70 -8.30 22.60
C LEU A 76 2.15 -9.03 23.88
N GLU A 77 3.33 -8.71 24.41
CA GLU A 77 3.81 -9.22 25.70
C GLU A 77 2.88 -8.84 26.86
N PHE A 78 2.39 -7.60 26.85
CA PHE A 78 1.43 -7.14 27.86
C PHE A 78 0.06 -7.81 27.71
N SER A 79 -0.38 -8.03 26.47
CA SER A 79 -1.68 -8.61 26.18
C SER A 79 -1.64 -9.43 24.89
N ASP A 80 -1.67 -10.75 25.06
CA ASP A 80 -1.69 -11.71 23.96
C ASP A 80 -3.10 -11.83 23.37
N THR A 81 -3.44 -10.93 22.44
CA THR A 81 -4.73 -10.92 21.75
C THR A 81 -4.54 -11.15 20.25
N TYR A 82 -5.58 -11.68 19.60
CA TYR A 82 -5.63 -11.84 18.15
C TYR A 82 -5.24 -10.55 17.41
N THR A 83 -5.84 -9.41 17.80
CA THR A 83 -5.55 -8.10 17.20
C THR A 83 -4.09 -7.70 17.37
N ASN A 84 -3.52 -7.85 18.57
CA ASN A 84 -2.11 -7.48 18.79
C ASN A 84 -1.15 -8.34 17.97
N ARG A 85 -1.48 -9.62 17.75
CA ARG A 85 -0.69 -10.51 16.88
C ARG A 85 -0.80 -10.13 15.41
N ILE A 86 -2.00 -9.81 14.93
CA ILE A 86 -2.19 -9.32 13.56
C ILE A 86 -1.43 -8.02 13.34
N ASP A 87 -1.57 -7.04 14.25
CA ASP A 87 -0.88 -5.75 14.15
C ASP A 87 0.65 -5.96 14.04
N LEU A 88 1.21 -6.87 14.85
CA LEU A 88 2.63 -7.22 14.82
C LEU A 88 3.02 -7.96 13.52
N ALA A 89 2.20 -8.90 13.07
CA ALA A 89 2.43 -9.63 11.81
C ALA A 89 2.45 -8.70 10.59
N ASP A 90 1.48 -7.78 10.51
CA ASP A 90 1.38 -6.76 9.47
C ASP A 90 2.59 -5.82 9.49
N ALA A 91 3.09 -5.47 10.68
CA ALA A 91 4.29 -4.65 10.82
C ALA A 91 5.55 -5.37 10.30
N TYR A 92 5.72 -6.67 10.58
CA TYR A 92 6.79 -7.46 9.98
C TYR A 92 6.65 -7.58 8.46
N PHE A 93 5.42 -7.81 7.97
CA PHE A 93 5.14 -7.86 6.53
C PHE A 93 5.55 -6.56 5.82
N ALA A 94 5.22 -5.41 6.41
CA ALA A 94 5.51 -4.10 5.84
C ALA A 94 7.02 -3.83 5.67
N ILE A 95 7.88 -4.42 6.51
CA ILE A 95 9.33 -4.28 6.42
C ILE A 95 10.01 -5.41 5.62
N ASN A 96 9.22 -6.26 4.96
CA ASN A 96 9.65 -7.47 4.28
C ASN A 96 10.28 -8.57 5.16
N ASP A 97 10.03 -8.56 6.48
CA ASP A 97 10.43 -9.64 7.39
C ASP A 97 9.39 -10.77 7.38
N MET A 98 9.38 -11.51 6.26
CA MET A 98 8.39 -12.57 6.01
C MET A 98 8.45 -13.71 7.03
N PRO A 99 9.62 -14.20 7.50
CA PRO A 99 9.67 -15.28 8.50
C PRO A 99 8.95 -14.91 9.81
N ASN A 100 9.18 -13.70 10.32
CA ASN A 100 8.52 -13.25 11.55
C ASN A 100 7.03 -12.97 11.34
N ALA A 101 6.66 -12.40 10.18
CA ALA A 101 5.25 -12.21 9.81
C ALA A 101 4.50 -13.55 9.79
N ILE A 102 5.06 -14.57 9.12
CA ILE A 102 4.49 -15.93 9.04
C ILE A 102 4.32 -16.53 10.43
N ASN A 103 5.32 -16.41 11.30
CA ASN A 103 5.23 -16.92 12.67
C ASN A 103 4.02 -16.29 13.38
N GLN A 104 3.88 -14.97 13.35
CA GLN A 104 2.78 -14.29 14.05
C GLN A 104 1.42 -14.62 13.44
N TYR A 105 1.26 -14.62 12.10
CA TYR A 105 0.01 -15.06 11.47
C TYR A 105 -0.35 -16.51 11.82
N LYS A 106 0.62 -17.42 11.87
CA LYS A 106 0.35 -18.81 12.30
C LYS A 106 -0.13 -18.91 13.75
N GLN A 107 0.36 -18.05 14.63
CA GLN A 107 -0.13 -18.02 16.01
C GLN A 107 -1.60 -17.59 16.06
N THR A 108 -2.04 -16.67 15.20
CA THR A 108 -3.44 -16.22 15.19
C THR A 108 -4.41 -17.31 14.76
N LEU A 109 -3.98 -18.23 13.88
CA LEU A 109 -4.77 -19.39 13.46
C LEU A 109 -5.10 -20.38 14.59
N LYS A 110 -4.41 -20.30 15.74
CA LYS A 110 -4.72 -21.14 16.91
C LYS A 110 -6.01 -20.73 17.61
N ASP A 111 -6.42 -19.48 17.46
CA ASP A 111 -7.67 -18.98 18.02
C ASP A 111 -8.85 -19.40 17.12
N ARG A 112 -9.57 -20.44 17.54
CA ARG A 112 -10.71 -20.99 16.79
C ARG A 112 -11.96 -20.11 16.84
N SER A 113 -11.98 -19.07 17.67
CA SER A 113 -13.12 -18.15 17.77
C SER A 113 -13.13 -17.09 16.66
N GLN A 114 -11.99 -16.89 15.98
CA GLN A 114 -11.80 -15.83 15.01
C GLN A 114 -11.92 -16.33 13.57
N ASN A 115 -12.25 -15.41 12.66
CA ASN A 115 -12.24 -15.71 11.23
C ASN A 115 -10.80 -15.68 10.71
N ASN A 116 -10.28 -16.86 10.35
CA ASN A 116 -8.92 -17.05 9.88
C ASN A 116 -8.66 -16.59 8.43
N LEU A 117 -9.67 -16.07 7.73
CA LEU A 117 -9.55 -15.64 6.33
C LEU A 117 -8.40 -14.65 6.12
N TYR A 118 -8.33 -13.59 6.93
CA TYR A 118 -7.31 -12.56 6.77
C TYR A 118 -5.90 -13.11 7.00
N ALA A 119 -5.71 -13.91 8.05
CA ALA A 119 -4.41 -14.52 8.35
C ALA A 119 -3.93 -15.43 7.20
N HIS A 120 -4.82 -16.27 6.64
CA HIS A 120 -4.49 -17.08 5.46
C HIS A 120 -4.20 -16.24 4.22
N GLN A 121 -4.94 -15.14 4.01
CA GLN A 121 -4.69 -14.22 2.90
C GLN A 121 -3.29 -13.60 2.98
N GLN A 122 -2.83 -13.23 4.18
CA GLN A 122 -1.48 -12.67 4.36
C GLN A 122 -0.40 -13.76 4.29
N LEU A 123 -0.66 -14.95 4.84
CA LEU A 123 0.26 -16.09 4.72
C LEU A 123 0.56 -16.44 3.27
N ILE A 124 -0.46 -16.46 2.39
CA ILE A 124 -0.25 -16.68 0.94
C ILE A 124 0.77 -15.69 0.37
N LEU A 125 0.62 -14.40 0.68
CA LEU A 125 1.54 -13.37 0.19
C LEU A 125 2.96 -13.55 0.76
N CYS A 126 3.07 -13.92 2.03
CA CYS A 126 4.37 -14.17 2.67
C CYS A 126 5.09 -15.37 2.06
N TYR A 127 4.38 -16.49 1.94
CA TYR A 127 4.93 -17.72 1.35
C TYR A 127 5.33 -17.51 -0.10
N PHE A 128 4.50 -16.81 -0.88
CA PHE A 128 4.83 -16.49 -2.26
C PHE A 128 6.11 -15.65 -2.37
N LYS A 129 6.29 -14.64 -1.49
CA LYS A 129 7.53 -13.83 -1.43
C LYS A 129 8.77 -14.66 -1.04
N LEU A 130 8.60 -15.70 -0.24
CA LEU A 130 9.67 -16.64 0.13
C LEU A 130 9.83 -17.80 -0.87
N GLN A 131 9.05 -17.82 -1.95
CA GLN A 131 9.00 -18.93 -2.92
C GLN A 131 8.61 -20.29 -2.28
N ASP A 132 7.94 -20.26 -1.14
CA ASP A 132 7.36 -21.44 -0.50
C ASP A 132 6.00 -21.75 -1.13
N TYR A 133 6.02 -22.35 -2.32
CA TYR A 133 4.79 -22.64 -3.06
C TYR A 133 3.92 -23.69 -2.36
N ALA A 134 4.50 -24.61 -1.58
CA ALA A 134 3.73 -25.56 -0.78
C ALA A 134 2.89 -24.81 0.29
N GLY A 135 3.50 -23.86 1.02
CA GLY A 135 2.79 -23.03 1.99
C GLY A 135 1.68 -22.16 1.37
N VAL A 136 1.87 -21.71 0.12
CA VAL A 136 0.81 -21.03 -0.65
C VAL A 136 -0.38 -21.97 -0.86
N LEU A 137 -0.15 -23.18 -1.37
CA LEU A 137 -1.19 -24.17 -1.65
C LEU A 137 -1.98 -24.54 -0.38
N ASP A 138 -1.27 -24.81 0.72
CA ASP A 138 -1.88 -25.15 2.02
C ASP A 138 -2.82 -24.04 2.51
N SER A 139 -2.41 -22.78 2.36
CA SER A 139 -3.21 -21.64 2.81
C SER A 139 -4.39 -21.36 1.88
N VAL A 140 -4.20 -21.56 0.57
CA VAL A 140 -5.26 -21.42 -0.44
C VAL A 140 -6.36 -22.44 -0.22
N GLU A 141 -6.02 -23.69 0.09
CA GLU A 141 -7.01 -24.76 0.29
C GLU A 141 -8.09 -24.40 1.33
N VAL A 142 -7.69 -23.65 2.36
CA VAL A 142 -8.60 -23.20 3.42
C VAL A 142 -9.55 -22.10 2.95
N ILE A 143 -9.09 -21.20 2.08
CA ILE A 143 -9.84 -19.98 1.72
C ILE A 143 -10.41 -19.98 0.29
N LYS A 144 -10.06 -20.94 -0.57
CA LYS A 144 -10.45 -20.96 -1.99
C LYS A 144 -11.96 -21.00 -2.23
N SER A 145 -12.75 -21.47 -1.26
CA SER A 145 -14.21 -21.48 -1.32
C SER A 145 -14.85 -20.14 -0.96
N LYS A 146 -14.08 -19.17 -0.47
CA LYS A 146 -14.56 -17.87 -0.02
C LYS A 146 -14.65 -16.90 -1.20
N PRO A 147 -15.74 -16.14 -1.36
CA PRO A 147 -15.89 -15.17 -2.46
C PRO A 147 -14.77 -14.14 -2.52
N GLU A 148 -14.21 -13.74 -1.37
CA GLU A 148 -13.13 -12.76 -1.22
C GLU A 148 -11.81 -13.24 -1.83
N PHE A 149 -11.66 -14.55 -2.08
CA PHE A 149 -10.49 -15.09 -2.77
C PHE A 149 -10.54 -14.80 -4.28
N ASN A 150 -11.73 -14.69 -4.87
CA ASN A 150 -11.88 -14.53 -6.32
C ASN A 150 -11.39 -13.16 -6.80
N ALA A 151 -10.62 -13.15 -7.89
CA ALA A 151 -9.94 -12.00 -8.46
C ALA A 151 -9.11 -11.19 -7.44
N SER A 152 -8.57 -11.87 -6.42
CA SER A 152 -7.71 -11.28 -5.41
C SER A 152 -6.23 -11.41 -5.76
N LYS A 153 -5.38 -10.61 -5.11
CA LYS A 153 -3.92 -10.76 -5.20
C LYS A 153 -3.45 -12.15 -4.76
N GLN A 154 -4.15 -12.76 -3.80
CA GLN A 154 -3.85 -14.10 -3.30
C GLN A 154 -4.15 -15.17 -4.34
N GLN A 155 -5.27 -15.07 -5.06
CA GLN A 155 -5.55 -15.97 -6.18
C GLN A 155 -4.54 -15.80 -7.32
N PHE A 156 -4.11 -14.56 -7.57
CA PHE A 156 -3.04 -14.32 -8.53
C PHE A 156 -1.72 -14.99 -8.12
N CYS A 157 -1.30 -14.83 -6.86
CA CYS A 157 -0.13 -15.52 -6.31
C CYS A 157 -0.28 -17.04 -6.36
N TYR A 158 -1.49 -17.58 -6.15
CA TYR A 158 -1.78 -19.00 -6.32
C TYR A 158 -1.55 -19.47 -7.76
N GLY A 159 -2.06 -18.73 -8.75
CA GLY A 159 -1.81 -19.01 -10.17
C GLY A 159 -0.32 -19.01 -10.51
N LEU A 160 0.45 -18.04 -9.99
CA LEU A 160 1.90 -18.00 -10.18
C LEU A 160 2.59 -19.17 -9.47
N ALA A 161 2.18 -19.54 -8.26
CA ALA A 161 2.72 -20.70 -7.56
C ALA A 161 2.47 -22.00 -8.35
N LEU A 162 1.28 -22.18 -8.92
CA LEU A 162 0.96 -23.32 -9.78
C LEU A 162 1.84 -23.36 -11.03
N LYS A 163 2.13 -22.20 -11.63
CA LYS A 163 3.07 -22.08 -12.77
C LYS A 163 4.45 -22.60 -12.39
N GLU A 164 5.01 -22.14 -11.27
CA GLU A 164 6.33 -22.57 -10.79
C GLU A 164 6.37 -24.05 -10.41
N LEU A 165 5.24 -24.64 -10.04
CA LEU A 165 5.07 -26.09 -9.81
C LEU A 165 4.80 -26.89 -11.11
N GLY A 166 4.82 -26.25 -12.28
CA GLY A 166 4.61 -26.90 -13.58
C GLY A 166 3.15 -27.22 -13.91
N GLN A 167 2.19 -26.78 -13.10
CA GLN A 167 0.75 -27.02 -13.29
C GLN A 167 0.12 -25.94 -14.20
N LEU A 168 0.60 -25.86 -15.44
CA LEU A 168 0.32 -24.74 -16.36
C LEU A 168 -1.18 -24.51 -16.65
N GLU A 169 -1.95 -25.57 -16.86
CA GLU A 169 -3.39 -25.47 -17.14
C GLU A 169 -4.16 -24.86 -15.95
N GLN A 170 -3.84 -25.32 -14.73
CA GLN A 170 -4.44 -24.78 -13.52
C GLN A 170 -3.97 -23.34 -13.27
N ALA A 171 -2.68 -23.07 -13.49
CA ALA A 171 -2.10 -21.74 -13.35
C ALA A 171 -2.86 -20.72 -14.20
N GLU A 172 -3.05 -21.03 -15.48
CA GLU A 172 -3.79 -20.16 -16.40
C GLU A 172 -5.22 -19.88 -15.91
N ALA A 173 -5.94 -20.93 -15.50
CA ALA A 173 -7.32 -20.80 -15.04
C ALA A 173 -7.45 -19.84 -13.85
N GLN A 174 -6.44 -19.78 -12.98
CA GLN A 174 -6.39 -18.84 -11.86
C GLN A 174 -5.93 -17.45 -12.29
N LEU A 175 -4.88 -17.35 -13.11
CA LEU A 175 -4.32 -16.07 -13.55
C LEU A 175 -5.31 -15.26 -14.39
N ARG A 176 -6.11 -15.90 -15.25
CA ARG A 176 -7.13 -15.22 -16.07
C ARG A 176 -8.21 -14.52 -15.24
N GLN A 177 -8.45 -14.91 -13.98
CA GLN A 177 -9.49 -14.30 -13.14
C GLN A 177 -9.20 -12.83 -12.78
N ILE A 178 -7.93 -12.42 -12.87
CA ILE A 178 -7.49 -11.06 -12.57
C ILE A 178 -7.66 -10.11 -13.77
N ASP A 179 -7.85 -10.66 -14.98
CA ASP A 179 -7.87 -9.90 -16.22
C ASP A 179 -9.16 -9.09 -16.32
N ARG A 180 -9.01 -7.79 -16.13
CA ARG A 180 -10.11 -6.82 -16.08
C ARG A 180 -9.64 -5.51 -16.71
N PRO A 181 -10.35 -4.98 -17.72
CA PRO A 181 -10.00 -3.72 -18.36
C PRO A 181 -9.80 -2.59 -17.36
N TYR A 182 -8.85 -1.71 -17.64
CA TYR A 182 -8.48 -0.54 -16.84
C TYR A 182 -8.04 -0.83 -15.40
N SER A 183 -7.66 -2.08 -15.08
CA SER A 183 -7.24 -2.48 -13.72
C SER A 183 -6.12 -3.51 -13.76
N ASN A 184 -5.50 -3.77 -12.60
CA ASN A 184 -4.54 -4.87 -12.41
C ASN A 184 -3.38 -4.91 -13.42
N TYR A 185 -2.87 -3.75 -13.85
CA TYR A 185 -1.89 -3.66 -14.94
C TYR A 185 -0.62 -4.51 -14.69
N ASN A 186 -0.17 -4.61 -13.44
CA ASN A 186 1.00 -5.41 -13.09
C ASN A 186 0.69 -6.91 -13.27
N GLU A 187 -0.45 -7.35 -12.77
CA GLU A 187 -0.90 -8.73 -12.85
C GLU A 187 -1.23 -9.13 -14.30
N ARG A 188 -1.83 -8.23 -15.09
CA ARG A 188 -2.11 -8.43 -16.51
C ARG A 188 -0.83 -8.51 -17.35
N LEU A 189 0.20 -7.72 -17.01
CA LEU A 189 1.53 -7.86 -17.63
C LEU A 189 2.13 -9.23 -17.35
N GLU A 190 2.07 -9.71 -16.11
CA GLU A 190 2.56 -11.05 -15.75
C GLU A 190 1.74 -12.17 -16.41
N LEU A 191 0.43 -12.00 -16.59
CA LEU A 191 -0.41 -12.90 -17.40
C LEU A 191 0.02 -12.91 -18.88
N ALA A 192 0.32 -11.75 -19.46
CA ALA A 192 0.81 -11.68 -20.84
C ALA A 192 2.17 -12.39 -21.01
N LYS A 193 3.09 -12.21 -20.04
CA LYS A 193 4.36 -12.95 -20.01
C LYS A 193 4.13 -14.46 -19.91
N PHE A 194 3.20 -14.88 -19.06
CA PHE A 194 2.81 -16.29 -18.96
C PHE A 194 2.36 -16.87 -20.32
N PHE A 195 1.58 -16.13 -21.11
CA PHE A 195 1.21 -16.60 -22.45
C PHE A 195 2.41 -16.70 -23.40
N ILE A 196 3.28 -15.70 -23.40
CA ILE A 196 4.47 -15.66 -24.26
C ILE A 196 5.42 -16.83 -23.93
N GLU A 197 5.68 -17.08 -22.66
CA GLU A 197 6.55 -18.16 -22.18
C GLU A 197 6.00 -19.55 -22.55
N ASN A 198 4.68 -19.68 -22.69
CA ASN A 198 4.01 -20.94 -23.05
C ASN A 198 3.67 -21.04 -24.55
N ASN A 199 4.43 -20.35 -25.42
CA ASN A 199 4.28 -20.36 -26.88
C ASN A 199 2.93 -19.81 -27.41
N ARG A 200 2.18 -19.08 -26.57
CA ARG A 200 0.91 -18.44 -26.94
C ARG A 200 1.12 -16.95 -27.17
N THR A 201 2.13 -16.64 -27.97
CA THR A 201 2.60 -15.27 -28.22
C THR A 201 1.52 -14.35 -28.77
N ALA A 202 0.57 -14.87 -29.57
CA ALA A 202 -0.55 -14.10 -30.08
C ALA A 202 -1.42 -13.53 -28.95
N GLU A 203 -1.87 -14.38 -28.01
CA GLU A 203 -2.69 -13.97 -26.87
C GLU A 203 -1.94 -13.03 -25.93
N GLY A 204 -0.64 -13.30 -25.70
CA GLY A 204 0.21 -12.39 -24.94
C GLY A 204 0.32 -11.01 -25.61
N LYS A 205 0.51 -10.97 -26.93
CA LYS A 205 0.60 -9.72 -27.70
C LYS A 205 -0.73 -8.94 -27.69
N ASP A 206 -1.86 -9.63 -27.78
CA ASP A 206 -3.18 -9.01 -27.71
C ASP A 206 -3.40 -8.33 -26.36
N LEU A 207 -3.09 -9.01 -25.26
CA LEU A 207 -3.19 -8.44 -23.90
C LEU A 207 -2.23 -7.27 -23.69
N LEU A 208 -0.99 -7.36 -24.21
CA LEU A 208 -0.04 -6.24 -24.15
C LEU A 208 -0.52 -5.02 -24.93
N ASN A 209 -1.13 -5.22 -26.11
CA ASN A 209 -1.71 -4.14 -26.90
C ASN A 209 -2.88 -3.47 -26.16
N GLU A 210 -3.74 -4.26 -25.52
CA GLU A 210 -4.84 -3.75 -24.69
C GLU A 210 -4.31 -2.87 -23.55
N ILE A 211 -3.33 -3.36 -22.78
CA ILE A 211 -2.68 -2.58 -21.71
C ILE A 211 -2.06 -1.29 -22.26
N SER A 212 -1.38 -1.37 -23.41
CA SER A 212 -0.75 -0.21 -24.05
C SER A 212 -1.80 0.84 -24.45
N GLU A 213 -2.92 0.42 -25.03
CA GLU A 213 -4.00 1.33 -25.43
C GLU A 213 -4.66 1.99 -24.22
N GLU A 214 -5.00 1.21 -23.19
CA GLU A 214 -5.57 1.72 -21.93
C GLU A 214 -4.65 2.75 -21.26
N SER A 215 -3.32 2.51 -21.32
CA SER A 215 -2.33 3.39 -20.70
C SER A 215 -2.33 4.81 -21.26
N LYS A 216 -2.70 5.00 -22.53
CA LYS A 216 -2.80 6.31 -23.19
C LYS A 216 -3.87 7.20 -22.56
N HIS A 217 -4.87 6.59 -21.95
CA HIS A 217 -6.01 7.28 -21.32
C HIS A 217 -5.86 7.40 -19.78
N MET A 218 -4.74 6.97 -19.20
CA MET A 218 -4.51 7.07 -17.77
C MET A 218 -4.37 8.52 -17.27
N THR A 219 -4.81 8.75 -16.04
CA THR A 219 -4.50 9.98 -15.31
C THR A 219 -3.01 10.06 -14.96
N LYS A 220 -2.46 11.27 -14.79
CA LYS A 220 -1.05 11.48 -14.41
C LYS A 220 -0.62 10.69 -13.16
N PRO A 221 -1.43 10.57 -12.09
CA PRO A 221 -1.09 9.73 -10.95
C PRO A 221 -0.95 8.25 -11.33
N ASN A 222 -1.88 7.70 -12.12
CA ASN A 222 -1.82 6.29 -12.54
C ASN A 222 -0.65 6.02 -13.48
N GLN A 223 -0.34 6.95 -14.40
CA GLN A 223 0.85 6.86 -15.25
C GLN A 223 2.14 6.76 -14.43
N ARG A 224 2.24 7.50 -13.32
CA ARG A 224 3.40 7.43 -12.42
C ARG A 224 3.43 6.09 -11.67
N LEU A 225 2.28 5.63 -11.18
CA LEU A 225 2.15 4.37 -10.45
C LEU A 225 2.53 3.16 -11.32
N TYR A 226 2.09 3.12 -12.58
CA TYR A 226 2.30 1.99 -13.50
C TYR A 226 3.42 2.23 -14.51
N ARG A 227 4.29 3.21 -14.28
CA ARG A 227 5.35 3.60 -15.23
C ARG A 227 6.24 2.42 -15.63
N SER A 228 6.70 1.63 -14.66
CA SER A 228 7.55 0.46 -14.90
C SER A 228 6.84 -0.58 -15.76
N THR A 229 5.56 -0.79 -15.48
CA THR A 229 4.69 -1.76 -16.16
C THR A 229 4.48 -1.37 -17.61
N ILE A 230 4.12 -0.12 -17.87
CA ILE A 230 3.94 0.41 -19.23
C ILE A 230 5.24 0.35 -20.02
N THR A 231 6.37 0.71 -19.39
CA THR A 231 7.69 0.63 -20.03
C THR A 231 8.01 -0.82 -20.46
N GLU A 232 7.70 -1.79 -19.60
CA GLU A 232 7.93 -3.20 -19.90
C GLU A 232 6.98 -3.74 -20.98
N VAL A 233 5.72 -3.31 -20.97
CA VAL A 233 4.74 -3.64 -22.03
C VAL A 233 5.24 -3.16 -23.39
N GLU A 234 5.67 -1.90 -23.50
CA GLU A 234 6.20 -1.35 -24.75
C GLU A 234 7.48 -2.06 -25.20
N ARG A 235 8.34 -2.47 -24.25
CA ARG A 235 9.56 -3.22 -24.54
C ARG A 235 9.23 -4.59 -25.13
N LEU A 236 8.30 -5.31 -24.51
CA LEU A 236 7.87 -6.64 -24.99
C LEU A 236 7.20 -6.53 -26.37
N LEU A 237 6.30 -5.58 -26.58
CA LEU A 237 5.65 -5.37 -27.88
C LEU A 237 6.64 -5.11 -29.01
N LYS A 238 7.76 -4.43 -28.75
CA LYS A 238 8.82 -4.21 -29.76
C LYS A 238 9.64 -5.46 -30.07
N SER A 239 9.67 -6.42 -29.14
CA SER A 239 10.42 -7.68 -29.30
C SER A 239 9.63 -8.83 -29.93
N LEU A 240 8.30 -8.68 -30.07
CA LEU A 240 7.37 -9.67 -30.61
C LEU A 240 6.90 -9.34 -32.02
#